data_AF-A0A352GQD0-F1
#
_entry.id   AF-A0A352GQD0-F1
#
_cell.length_a   1.000
_cell.length_b   1.000
_cell.length_c   1.000
_cell.angle_alpha   90.00
_cell.angle_beta   90.00
_cell.angle_gamma   90.00
#
_symmetry.space_group_name_H-M   'P 1'
#
loop_
_entity.id
_entity.type
_entity.pdbx_description
1 polymer ?
#
loop_
_entity_poly.entity_id
_entity_poly.type
_entity_poly.pdbx_seq_one_letter_code
_entity_poly.pdbx_strand_id
1 'polypeptide(L)'
;MEKAVRSSSSISVCLVALAIAVGGCARNAPALPPELGNDEAAIAKAMVAVPQTIKQMSCKQINLEIENLAQHDSYLEEKIQANRGKNQFAGYIAGVLFLPAIFAVDNDDGTKSMLDENQLRRDHLVIAYRAKECPAEN
;
A
#
# COMPACT_ATOMS: atom_id res chain seq x y z
N MET A 1 55.70 -12.63 -29.54
CA MET A 1 54.77 -13.11 -28.52
C MET A 1 54.49 -11.95 -27.57
N GLU A 2 53.40 -11.22 -27.74
CA GLU A 2 52.96 -10.20 -26.78
C GLU A 2 51.45 -10.29 -26.59
N LYS A 3 51.03 -10.26 -25.33
CA LYS A 3 49.73 -10.72 -24.83
C LYS A 3 48.68 -9.62 -24.96
N ALA A 4 47.51 -9.96 -25.50
CA ALA A 4 46.32 -9.12 -25.42
C ALA A 4 45.83 -9.03 -23.96
N VAL A 5 45.82 -7.82 -23.40
CA VAL A 5 45.21 -7.52 -22.10
C VAL A 5 43.69 -7.58 -22.28
N ARG A 6 43.08 -8.65 -21.76
CA ARG A 6 41.63 -8.87 -21.75
C ARG A 6 41.01 -7.93 -20.72
N SER A 7 40.47 -6.80 -21.18
CA SER A 7 39.62 -5.90 -20.38
C SER A 7 38.27 -6.59 -20.10
N SER A 8 38.22 -7.36 -19.02
CA SER A 8 37.08 -8.20 -18.60
C SER A 8 36.29 -7.58 -17.43
N SER A 9 36.49 -6.30 -17.10
CA SER A 9 36.01 -5.74 -15.83
C SER A 9 34.67 -4.99 -15.93
N SER A 10 34.18 -4.67 -17.12
CA SER A 10 32.99 -3.81 -17.28
C SER A 10 31.65 -4.57 -17.29
N ILE A 11 31.65 -5.88 -17.57
CA ILE A 11 30.41 -6.66 -17.68
C ILE A 11 29.87 -7.06 -16.29
N SER A 12 30.74 -7.36 -15.32
CA SER A 12 30.30 -7.74 -13.96
C SER A 12 29.64 -6.60 -13.19
N VAL A 13 30.04 -5.34 -13.42
CA VAL A 13 29.47 -4.19 -12.70
C VAL A 13 28.03 -3.92 -13.13
N CYS A 14 27.70 -4.09 -14.42
CA CYS A 14 26.33 -3.94 -14.91
C CYS A 14 25.36 -4.98 -14.33
N LEU A 15 25.81 -6.23 -14.11
CA LEU A 15 24.96 -7.28 -13.55
C LEU A 15 24.61 -7.04 -12.07
N VAL A 16 25.56 -6.51 -11.29
CA VAL A 16 25.32 -6.18 -9.88
C VAL A 16 24.38 -4.98 -9.74
N ALA A 17 24.55 -3.94 -10.57
CA ALA A 17 23.67 -2.78 -10.56
C ALA A 17 22.22 -3.13 -10.97
N LEU A 18 22.04 -4.06 -11.92
CA LEU A 18 20.72 -4.54 -12.31
C LEU A 18 20.07 -5.33 -11.17
N ALA A 19 20.81 -6.20 -10.48
CA ALA A 19 20.29 -7.00 -9.37
C ALA A 19 19.82 -6.15 -8.17
N ILE A 20 20.51 -5.05 -7.87
CA ILE A 20 20.11 -4.12 -6.79
C ILE A 20 18.85 -3.32 -7.18
N ALA A 21 18.69 -2.99 -8.47
CA ALA A 21 17.51 -2.27 -8.96
C ALA A 21 16.21 -3.10 -8.91
N VAL A 22 16.28 -4.44 -9.01
CA VAL A 22 15.07 -5.29 -8.94
C VAL A 22 14.68 -5.68 -7.50
N GLY A 23 15.60 -5.58 -6.54
CA GLY A 23 15.36 -6.00 -5.15
C GLY A 23 14.55 -5.02 -4.29
N GLY A 24 14.41 -3.77 -4.72
CA GLY A 24 13.80 -2.69 -3.90
C GLY A 24 12.28 -2.51 -4.01
N CYS A 25 11.57 -3.25 -4.87
CA CYS A 25 10.18 -2.93 -5.23
C CYS A 25 9.13 -3.99 -4.88
N ALA A 26 9.48 -5.09 -4.20
CA ALA A 26 8.53 -6.17 -3.93
C ALA A 26 8.04 -6.16 -2.47
N ARG A 27 7.21 -5.17 -2.09
CA ARG A 27 6.34 -5.35 -0.92
C ARG A 27 5.14 -6.19 -1.37
N ASN A 28 4.84 -7.28 -0.67
CA ASN A 28 3.66 -8.10 -0.96
C ASN A 28 2.41 -7.21 -0.88
N ALA A 29 1.58 -7.27 -1.93
CA ALA A 29 0.28 -6.61 -1.90
C ALA A 29 -0.57 -7.19 -0.75
N PRO A 30 -1.42 -6.38 -0.10
CA PRO A 30 -2.37 -6.87 0.88
C PRO A 30 -3.23 -8.00 0.30
N ALA A 31 -3.60 -8.96 1.14
CA ALA A 31 -4.53 -10.01 0.73
C ALA A 31 -5.87 -9.36 0.34
N LEU A 32 -6.36 -9.67 -0.85
CA LEU A 32 -7.68 -9.21 -1.31
C LEU A 32 -8.77 -9.74 -0.36
N PRO A 33 -9.82 -8.95 -0.09
CA PRO A 33 -10.95 -9.42 0.68
C PRO A 33 -11.58 -10.64 -0.01
N PRO A 34 -12.17 -11.58 0.75
CA PRO A 34 -12.86 -12.72 0.16
C PRO A 34 -13.97 -12.25 -0.77
N GLU A 35 -14.14 -12.91 -1.91
CA GLU A 35 -15.23 -12.60 -2.86
C GLU A 35 -16.59 -12.89 -2.19
N LEU A 36 -17.23 -11.83 -1.69
CA LEU A 36 -18.55 -11.87 -1.09
C LEU A 36 -19.60 -11.81 -2.21
N GLY A 37 -19.69 -12.83 -3.05
CA GLY A 37 -20.83 -12.94 -3.99
C GLY A 37 -22.17 -13.03 -3.25
N ASN A 38 -23.23 -13.45 -3.94
CA ASN A 38 -24.52 -13.75 -3.28
C ASN A 38 -24.48 -15.05 -2.44
N ASP A 39 -23.31 -15.46 -1.96
CA ASP A 39 -23.10 -16.66 -1.16
C ASP A 39 -23.20 -16.32 0.33
N GLU A 40 -24.33 -16.68 0.93
CA GLU A 40 -24.60 -16.48 2.35
C GLU A 40 -23.57 -17.18 3.25
N ALA A 41 -23.03 -18.34 2.83
CA ALA A 41 -22.03 -19.06 3.62
C ALA A 41 -20.69 -18.32 3.63
N ALA A 42 -20.32 -17.69 2.51
CA ALA A 42 -19.13 -16.84 2.42
C ALA A 42 -19.26 -15.59 3.31
N ILE A 43 -20.43 -14.96 3.32
CA ILE A 43 -20.73 -13.79 4.16
C ILE A 43 -20.70 -14.17 5.65
N ALA A 44 -21.32 -15.29 6.03
CA ALA A 44 -21.31 -15.77 7.41
C ALA A 44 -19.90 -16.08 7.91
N LYS A 45 -19.05 -16.68 7.07
CA LYS A 45 -17.63 -16.93 7.39
C LYS A 45 -16.84 -15.63 7.54
N ALA A 46 -17.04 -14.67 6.65
CA ALA A 46 -16.37 -13.37 6.71
C ALA A 46 -16.78 -12.54 7.94
N MET A 47 -18.05 -12.63 8.36
CA MET A 47 -18.58 -11.99 9.57
C MET A 47 -17.89 -12.44 10.86
N VAL A 48 -17.26 -13.63 10.89
CA VAL A 48 -16.49 -14.08 12.06
C VAL A 48 -15.31 -13.13 12.34
N ALA A 49 -14.64 -12.65 11.29
CA ALA A 49 -13.48 -11.75 11.40
C ALA A 49 -13.88 -10.30 11.73
N VAL A 50 -15.16 -9.93 11.60
CA VAL A 50 -15.62 -8.55 11.84
C VAL A 50 -15.66 -8.22 13.34
N PRO A 51 -15.04 -7.11 13.77
CA PRO A 51 -15.11 -6.63 15.16
C PRO A 51 -16.54 -6.40 15.66
N GLN A 52 -16.76 -6.60 16.96
CA GLN A 52 -18.08 -6.43 17.57
C GLN A 52 -18.61 -5.00 17.48
N THR A 53 -17.72 -4.01 17.52
CA THR A 53 -18.06 -2.59 17.36
C THR A 53 -18.74 -2.33 16.03
N ILE A 54 -18.22 -2.91 14.93
CA ILE A 54 -18.79 -2.80 13.58
C ILE A 54 -20.09 -3.60 13.46
N LYS A 55 -20.14 -4.80 14.05
CA LYS A 55 -21.36 -5.62 14.08
C LYS A 55 -22.56 -4.90 14.71
N GLN A 56 -22.32 -3.98 15.64
CA GLN A 56 -23.36 -3.21 16.32
C GLN A 56 -23.78 -1.92 15.57
N MET A 57 -23.03 -1.49 14.56
CA MET A 57 -23.35 -0.26 13.81
C MET A 57 -24.62 -0.41 12.97
N SER A 58 -25.46 0.62 12.91
CA SER A 58 -26.57 0.71 11.94
C SER A 58 -26.06 0.93 10.52
N CYS A 59 -26.87 0.62 9.49
CA CYS A 59 -26.49 0.86 8.09
C CYS A 59 -26.04 2.31 7.83
N LYS A 60 -26.75 3.29 8.43
CA LYS A 60 -26.39 4.72 8.33
C LYS A 60 -25.01 5.02 8.96
N GLN A 61 -24.71 4.41 10.09
CA GLN A 61 -23.40 4.56 10.74
C GLN A 61 -22.28 3.91 9.92
N ILE A 62 -22.56 2.76 9.29
CA ILE A 62 -21.60 2.09 8.41
C ILE A 62 -21.29 2.97 7.20
N ASN A 63 -22.30 3.56 6.54
CA ASN A 63 -22.11 4.46 5.41
C ASN A 63 -21.30 5.71 5.80
N LEU A 64 -21.69 6.37 6.89
CA LEU A 64 -20.96 7.53 7.42
C LEU A 64 -19.48 7.19 7.69
N GLU A 65 -19.22 6.02 8.27
CA GLU A 65 -17.86 5.59 8.56
C GLU A 65 -17.06 5.30 7.29
N ILE A 66 -17.68 4.69 6.27
CA ILE A 66 -17.06 4.48 4.96
C ILE A 66 -16.70 5.81 4.30
N GLU A 67 -17.59 6.80 4.35
CA GLU A 67 -17.34 8.15 3.81
C GLU A 67 -16.21 8.87 4.56
N ASN A 68 -16.22 8.80 5.89
CA ASN A 68 -15.18 9.39 6.73
C ASN A 68 -13.80 8.76 6.45
N LEU A 69 -13.75 7.44 6.28
CA LEU A 69 -12.53 6.74 5.89
C LEU A 69 -12.07 7.16 4.48
N ALA A 70 -12.98 7.34 3.52
CA ALA A 70 -12.62 7.81 2.18
C ALA A 70 -12.00 9.22 2.18
N GLN A 71 -12.53 10.13 3.01
CA GLN A 71 -11.96 11.46 3.19
C GLN A 71 -10.57 11.40 3.84
N HIS A 72 -10.41 10.55 4.85
CA HIS A 72 -9.14 10.36 5.53
C HIS A 72 -8.08 9.71 4.60
N ASP A 73 -8.47 8.71 3.81
CA ASP A 73 -7.61 8.07 2.81
C ASP A 73 -7.12 9.10 1.79
N SER A 74 -8.01 9.96 1.27
CA SER A 74 -7.65 11.04 0.35
C SER A 74 -6.59 11.98 0.93
N TYR A 75 -6.74 12.37 2.21
CA TYR A 75 -5.76 13.20 2.90
C TYR A 75 -4.40 12.49 3.07
N LEU A 76 -4.39 11.20 3.42
CA LEU A 76 -3.16 10.42 3.55
C LEU A 76 -2.46 10.25 2.19
N GLU A 77 -3.22 10.02 1.12
CA GLU A 77 -2.71 9.91 -0.24
C GLU A 77 -2.07 11.22 -0.73
N GLU A 78 -2.72 12.37 -0.47
CA GLU A 78 -2.16 13.69 -0.77
C GLU A 78 -0.82 13.92 -0.06
N LYS A 79 -0.73 13.53 1.22
CA LYS A 79 0.51 13.64 2.00
C LYS A 79 1.62 12.77 1.41
N ILE A 80 1.31 11.52 1.03
CA ILE A 80 2.27 10.63 0.35
C ILE A 80 2.70 11.26 -0.99
N GLN A 81 1.75 11.79 -1.76
CA GLN A 81 2.05 12.40 -3.06
C GLN A 81 2.95 13.64 -2.92
N ALA A 82 2.72 14.48 -1.92
CA ALA A 82 3.56 15.64 -1.62
C ALA A 82 5.00 15.24 -1.27
N ASN A 83 5.19 14.11 -0.59
CA ASN A 83 6.50 13.61 -0.21
C ASN A 83 7.24 12.90 -1.36
N ARG A 84 6.53 12.35 -2.36
CA ARG A 84 7.16 11.77 -3.57
C ARG A 84 8.10 12.74 -4.28
N GLY A 85 7.71 14.01 -4.42
CA GLY A 85 8.54 15.02 -5.08
C GLY A 85 9.85 15.29 -4.33
N LYS A 86 9.78 15.40 -3.01
CA LYS A 86 10.96 15.58 -2.14
C LYS A 86 11.90 14.37 -2.21
N ASN A 87 11.32 13.17 -2.19
CA ASN A 87 12.09 11.92 -2.27
C ASN A 87 12.77 11.70 -3.62
N GLN A 88 12.10 12.07 -4.73
CA GLN A 88 12.70 12.02 -6.06
C GLN A 88 13.89 12.99 -6.15
N PHE A 89 13.74 14.21 -5.63
CA PHE A 89 14.82 15.18 -5.60
C PHE A 89 15.99 14.70 -4.74
N ALA A 90 15.73 14.22 -3.52
CA ALA A 90 16.75 13.66 -2.63
C ALA A 90 17.48 12.46 -3.27
N GLY A 91 16.74 11.55 -3.92
CA GLY A 91 17.31 10.42 -4.64
C GLY A 91 18.19 10.83 -5.83
N TYR A 92 17.79 11.85 -6.59
CA TYR A 92 18.59 12.40 -7.67
C TYR A 92 19.91 13.01 -7.16
N ILE A 93 19.83 13.85 -6.12
CA ILE A 93 21.03 14.44 -5.49
C ILE A 93 21.92 13.35 -4.90
N ALA A 94 21.35 12.34 -4.27
CA ALA A 94 22.08 11.19 -3.73
C ALA A 94 22.81 10.41 -4.84
N GLY A 95 22.14 10.15 -5.96
CA GLY A 95 22.70 9.38 -7.06
C GLY A 95 23.78 10.12 -7.86
N VAL A 96 23.73 11.46 -7.92
CA VAL A 96 24.58 12.25 -8.82
C VAL A 96 25.66 13.06 -8.09
N LEU A 97 25.35 13.65 -6.94
CA LEU A 97 26.18 14.70 -6.34
C LEU A 97 26.67 14.37 -4.93
N PHE A 98 25.84 13.74 -4.11
CA PHE A 98 26.14 13.57 -2.69
C PHE A 98 25.43 12.34 -2.12
N LEU A 99 26.08 11.18 -2.21
CA LEU A 99 25.56 9.89 -1.76
C LEU A 99 24.85 9.93 -0.38
N PRO A 100 25.34 10.66 0.64
CA PRO A 100 24.66 10.74 1.93
C PRO A 100 23.27 11.41 1.89
N ALA A 101 22.87 12.10 0.82
CA ALA A 101 21.52 12.65 0.67
C ALA A 101 20.43 11.57 0.63
N ILE A 102 20.78 10.28 0.46
CA ILE A 102 19.81 9.18 0.50
C ILE A 102 19.09 9.07 1.85
N PHE A 103 19.71 9.51 2.94
CA PHE A 103 19.08 9.52 4.27
C PHE A 103 17.98 10.58 4.43
N ALA A 104 17.83 11.48 3.45
CA ALA A 104 16.75 12.47 3.44
C ALA A 104 15.46 11.95 2.78
N VAL A 105 15.46 10.72 2.24
CA VAL A 105 14.27 10.07 1.67
C VAL A 105 13.36 9.58 2.80
N ASP A 106 12.14 10.10 2.86
CA ASP A 106 11.11 9.67 3.80
C ASP A 106 10.19 8.63 3.14
N ASN A 107 10.14 7.41 3.67
CA ASN A 107 9.34 6.34 3.08
C ASN A 107 7.84 6.41 3.43
N ASP A 108 7.41 7.39 4.25
CA ASP A 108 6.02 7.55 4.68
C ASP A 108 5.43 6.28 5.31
N ASP A 109 6.25 5.45 5.95
CA ASP A 109 5.86 4.11 6.41
C ASP A 109 4.67 4.15 7.38
N GLY A 110 4.63 5.16 8.27
CA GLY A 110 3.49 5.38 9.17
C GLY A 110 2.21 5.79 8.42
N THR A 111 2.31 6.66 7.42
CA THR A 111 1.15 7.10 6.61
C THR A 111 0.60 5.93 5.79
N LYS A 112 1.48 5.08 5.25
CA LYS A 112 1.09 3.85 4.54
C LYS A 112 0.46 2.81 5.47
N SER A 113 1.00 2.64 6.69
CA SER A 113 0.40 1.76 7.69
C SER A 113 -1.03 2.20 8.05
N MET A 114 -1.27 3.51 8.19
CA MET A 114 -2.61 4.03 8.43
C MET A 114 -3.56 3.77 7.25
N LEU A 115 -3.06 3.81 6.01
CA LEU A 115 -3.85 3.46 4.82
C LEU A 115 -4.20 1.97 4.82
N ASP A 116 -3.25 1.09 5.15
CA ASP A 116 -3.47 -0.36 5.27
C ASP A 116 -4.53 -0.67 6.38
N GLU A 117 -4.49 0.05 7.49
CA GLU A 117 -5.47 -0.06 8.58
C GLU A 117 -6.87 0.43 8.17
N ASN A 118 -6.96 1.56 7.45
CA ASN A 118 -8.24 2.07 6.94
C ASN A 118 -8.85 1.11 5.92
N GLN A 119 -8.04 0.51 5.05
CA GLN A 119 -8.48 -0.52 4.10
C GLN A 119 -9.08 -1.72 4.83
N LEU A 120 -8.38 -2.26 5.82
CA LEU A 120 -8.88 -3.38 6.62
C LEU A 120 -10.19 -3.02 7.33
N ARG A 121 -10.28 -1.81 7.89
CA ARG A 121 -11.53 -1.31 8.51
C ARG A 121 -12.67 -1.20 7.50
N ARG A 122 -12.41 -0.69 6.29
CA ARG A 122 -13.40 -0.63 5.20
C ARG A 122 -13.87 -2.02 4.78
N ASP A 123 -12.98 -2.99 4.68
CA ASP A 123 -13.35 -4.37 4.36
C ASP A 123 -14.32 -4.95 5.39
N HIS A 124 -14.05 -4.74 6.69
CA HIS A 124 -14.97 -5.14 7.75
C HIS A 124 -16.33 -4.43 7.67
N LEU A 125 -16.34 -3.13 7.34
CA LEU A 125 -17.57 -2.36 7.16
C LEU A 125 -18.38 -2.86 5.96
N VAL A 126 -17.74 -3.19 4.84
CA VAL A 126 -18.40 -3.73 3.64
C VAL A 126 -18.97 -5.13 3.91
N ILE A 127 -18.23 -5.99 4.61
CA ILE A 127 -18.75 -7.30 5.06
C ILE A 127 -20.01 -7.10 5.92
N ALA A 128 -19.95 -6.20 6.91
CA ALA A 128 -21.08 -5.93 7.80
C ALA A 128 -22.27 -5.31 7.05
N TYR A 129 -22.01 -4.42 6.08
CA TYR A 129 -23.03 -3.80 5.24
C TYR A 129 -23.79 -4.86 4.43
N ARG A 130 -23.07 -5.78 3.76
CA ARG A 130 -23.68 -6.88 3.00
C ARG A 130 -24.42 -7.85 3.89
N ALA A 131 -23.83 -8.25 5.02
CA ALA A 131 -24.46 -9.18 5.97
C ALA A 131 -25.76 -8.64 6.60
N LYS A 132 -25.95 -7.31 6.60
CA LYS A 132 -27.15 -6.64 7.10
C LYS A 132 -28.16 -6.28 5.99
N GLU A 133 -27.87 -6.64 4.75
CA GLU A 133 -28.70 -6.30 3.58
C GLU A 133 -29.05 -4.81 3.53
N CYS A 134 -28.08 -3.96 3.86
CA CYS A 134 -28.31 -2.52 3.89
C CYS A 134 -28.73 -2.00 2.49
N PRO A 135 -29.71 -1.09 2.41
CA PRO A 135 -30.16 -0.55 1.15
C PRO A 135 -29.03 0.25 0.50
N ALA A 136 -28.83 0.05 -0.81
CA ALA A 136 -27.95 0.91 -1.61
C ALA A 136 -28.46 2.36 -1.46
N GLU A 137 -27.64 3.23 -0.89
CA GLU A 137 -27.96 4.66 -0.89
C GLU A 137 -27.75 5.16 -2.33
N ASN A 138 -28.87 5.52 -2.97
CA ASN A 138 -28.87 6.20 -4.26
C ASN A 138 -28.53 7.67 -4.10
#